data_AF-A0A961E4A1-F1
#
_entry.id   AF-A0A961E4A1-F1
#
_cell.length_a   1.000
_cell.length_b   1.000
_cell.length_c   1.000
_cell.angle_alpha   90.00
_cell.angle_beta   90.00
_cell.angle_gamma   90.00
#
_symmetry.space_group_name_H-M   'P 1'
#
loop_
_entity.id
_entity.type
_entity.pdbx_description
1 polymer ?
#
loop_
_entity_poly.entity_id
_entity_poly.type
_entity_poly.pdbx_seq_one_letter_code
_entity_poly.pdbx_strand_id
1 'polypeptide(L)'
;DPPGQDPYMPNVTIGWCPGGQGGFLATKWCDGQKYPDGTYWHQLIMTGSSFVGPIFQLDCVVFNPENGPIPQPAPPGGCDGGA
;
A
#
# COMPACT_ATOMS: atom_id res chain seq x y z
N ASP A 1 -15.52 11.43 5.85
CA ASP A 1 -15.66 10.10 5.21
C ASP A 1 -16.45 9.15 6.09
N PRO A 2 -17.13 8.13 5.53
CA PRO A 2 -17.78 7.11 6.35
C PRO A 2 -16.74 6.48 7.29
N PRO A 3 -17.09 6.26 8.57
CA PRO A 3 -16.18 5.65 9.53
C PRO A 3 -15.80 4.24 9.02
N GLY A 4 -14.52 4.02 8.70
CA GLY A 4 -14.01 2.71 8.30
C GLY A 4 -13.26 2.66 6.96
N GLN A 5 -13.24 3.73 6.17
CA GLN A 5 -12.26 3.87 5.08
C GLN A 5 -11.38 5.07 5.40
N ASP A 6 -10.16 4.77 5.82
CA ASP A 6 -9.12 5.77 5.93
C ASP A 6 -8.99 6.48 4.56
N PRO A 7 -9.11 7.82 4.51
CA PRO A 7 -9.05 8.56 3.26
C PRO A 7 -7.68 8.46 2.57
N TYR A 8 -6.66 7.92 3.24
CA TYR A 8 -5.33 7.68 2.68
C TYR A 8 -5.17 6.25 2.13
N MET A 9 -6.09 5.31 2.39
CA MET A 9 -5.99 3.93 1.87
C MET A 9 -6.24 3.82 0.37
N PRO A 10 -5.42 3.09 -0.40
CA PRO A 10 -5.71 2.83 -1.81
C PRO A 10 -7.03 2.04 -1.99
N ASN A 11 -7.65 2.18 -3.16
CA ASN A 11 -8.78 1.34 -3.55
C ASN A 11 -8.54 0.71 -4.92
N VAL A 12 -8.02 -0.52 -4.91
CA VAL A 12 -7.70 -1.27 -6.14
C VAL A 12 -8.92 -1.67 -6.96
N THR A 13 -10.10 -1.76 -6.34
CA THR A 13 -11.32 -2.19 -7.06
C THR A 13 -11.82 -1.15 -8.05
N ILE A 14 -11.52 0.12 -7.77
CA ILE A 14 -11.82 1.27 -8.64
C ILE A 14 -10.57 1.88 -9.27
N GLY A 15 -9.39 1.27 -9.07
CA GLY A 15 -8.11 1.75 -9.59
C GLY A 15 -7.62 3.06 -8.96
N TRP A 16 -8.03 3.36 -7.71
CA TRP A 16 -7.64 4.57 -7.00
C TRP A 16 -6.33 4.36 -6.22
N CYS A 17 -5.23 4.84 -6.80
CA CYS A 17 -3.87 4.70 -6.28
C CYS A 17 -3.15 6.06 -6.27
N PRO A 18 -3.53 7.00 -5.39
CA PRO A 18 -3.02 8.36 -5.39
C PRO A 18 -1.51 8.46 -5.08
N GLY A 19 -0.93 7.46 -4.41
CA GLY A 19 0.52 7.36 -4.17
C GLY A 19 1.30 6.81 -5.37
N GLY A 20 0.59 6.30 -6.38
CA GLY A 20 1.16 5.63 -7.54
C GLY A 20 0.73 4.17 -7.61
N GLN A 21 0.91 3.56 -8.78
CA GLN A 21 0.65 2.15 -8.99
C GLN A 21 1.64 1.60 -10.01
N GLY A 22 1.85 0.28 -9.96
CA GLY A 22 2.74 -0.37 -10.89
C GLY A 22 2.75 -1.88 -10.73
N GLY A 23 3.79 -2.49 -11.27
CA GLY A 23 4.07 -3.90 -11.07
C GLY A 23 4.26 -4.68 -12.37
N PHE A 24 4.87 -5.84 -12.23
CA PHE A 24 5.43 -6.64 -13.30
C PHE A 24 4.88 -8.07 -13.25
N LEU A 25 4.50 -8.61 -14.41
CA LEU A 25 3.88 -9.93 -14.56
C LEU A 25 2.70 -10.10 -13.59
N ALA A 26 2.79 -11.10 -12.70
CA ALA A 26 1.74 -11.49 -11.78
C ALA A 26 1.71 -10.66 -10.49
N THR A 27 2.62 -9.71 -10.30
CA THR A 27 2.69 -8.88 -9.10
C THR A 27 2.35 -7.43 -9.46
N LYS A 28 1.31 -6.89 -8.86
CA LYS A 28 0.86 -5.50 -9.00
C LYS A 28 0.84 -4.83 -7.64
N TRP A 29 0.98 -3.51 -7.62
CA TRP A 29 0.88 -2.74 -6.39
C TRP A 29 0.16 -1.42 -6.63
N CYS A 30 -0.43 -0.90 -5.56
CA CYS A 30 -1.22 0.33 -5.52
C CYS A 30 -0.96 1.04 -4.20
N ASP A 31 -0.43 2.25 -4.27
CA ASP A 31 -0.10 3.05 -3.10
C ASP A 31 -1.22 4.05 -2.80
N GLY A 32 -1.54 4.14 -1.52
CA GLY A 32 -2.42 5.12 -0.93
C GLY A 32 -1.82 6.52 -0.91
N GLN A 33 -2.60 7.47 -0.42
CA GLN A 33 -2.10 8.83 -0.24
C GLN A 33 -1.10 8.83 0.91
N LYS A 34 -0.07 9.67 0.82
CA LYS A 34 0.87 9.85 1.92
C LYS A 34 0.25 10.66 3.04
N TYR A 35 0.39 10.16 4.26
CA TYR A 35 0.09 10.89 5.48
C TYR A 35 1.11 12.02 5.69
N PRO A 36 0.80 13.00 6.57
CA PRO A 36 1.75 14.07 6.92
C PRO A 36 3.08 13.58 7.50
N ASP A 37 3.11 12.40 8.12
CA ASP A 37 4.32 11.75 8.64
C ASP A 37 5.14 11.03 7.55
N GLY A 38 4.66 11.05 6.30
CA GLY A 38 5.29 10.42 5.15
C GLY A 38 5.01 8.92 5.01
N THR A 39 4.28 8.31 5.94
CA THR A 39 3.77 6.94 5.82
C THR A 39 2.67 6.88 4.76
N TYR A 40 2.37 5.68 4.28
CA TYR A 40 1.26 5.42 3.36
C TYR A 40 0.91 3.93 3.36
N TRP A 41 -0.30 3.64 2.93
CA TRP A 41 -0.73 2.27 2.69
C TRP A 41 -0.18 1.75 1.36
N HIS A 42 0.50 0.61 1.38
CA HIS A 42 0.98 -0.11 0.20
C HIS A 42 0.15 -1.37 0.01
N GLN A 43 -0.62 -1.44 -1.07
CA GLN A 43 -1.38 -2.62 -1.41
C GLN A 43 -0.68 -3.44 -2.48
N LEU A 44 -0.25 -4.65 -2.13
CA LEU A 44 0.34 -5.64 -3.04
C LEU A 44 -0.72 -6.65 -3.49
N ILE A 45 -0.73 -6.95 -4.78
CA ILE A 45 -1.63 -7.90 -5.43
C ILE A 45 -0.78 -8.93 -6.15
N MET A 46 -0.78 -10.16 -5.67
CA MET A 46 -0.05 -11.27 -6.29
C MET A 46 -1.04 -12.26 -6.91
N THR A 47 -1.02 -12.34 -8.23
CA THR A 47 -1.85 -13.25 -9.05
C THR A 47 -1.09 -14.52 -9.45
N GLY A 48 0.10 -14.72 -8.88
CA GLY A 48 1.09 -15.71 -9.28
C GLY A 48 0.85 -17.11 -8.73
N SER A 49 -0.14 -17.82 -9.27
CA SER A 49 -0.12 -19.26 -9.57
C SER A 49 -1.54 -19.72 -9.86
N SER A 50 -1.76 -20.39 -10.99
CA SER A 50 -3.09 -20.75 -11.53
C SER A 50 -3.96 -21.67 -10.64
N PHE A 51 -3.55 -21.93 -9.39
CA PHE A 51 -4.21 -22.82 -8.44
C PHE A 51 -4.55 -22.15 -7.09
N VAL A 52 -4.03 -20.96 -6.81
CA VAL A 52 -4.31 -20.20 -5.59
C VAL A 52 -4.84 -18.84 -6.03
N GLY A 53 -5.99 -18.42 -5.51
CA GLY A 53 -6.59 -17.13 -5.86
C GLY A 53 -5.63 -15.96 -5.60
N PRO A 54 -5.95 -14.77 -6.14
CA PRO A 54 -5.12 -13.58 -5.92
C PRO A 54 -4.91 -13.31 -4.42
N ILE A 55 -3.66 -13.09 -4.03
CA ILE A 55 -3.29 -12.65 -2.69
C ILE A 55 -3.31 -11.12 -2.68
N PHE A 56 -4.03 -10.56 -1.72
CA PHE A 56 -4.08 -9.13 -1.45
C PHE A 56 -3.41 -8.89 -0.09
N GLN A 57 -2.35 -8.10 -0.08
CA GLN A 57 -1.65 -7.70 1.13
C GLN A 57 -1.67 -6.18 1.22
N LEU A 58 -2.02 -5.64 2.39
CA LEU A 58 -2.09 -4.21 2.65
C LEU A 58 -1.19 -3.93 3.84
N ASP A 59 -0.11 -3.20 3.61
CA ASP A 59 0.88 -2.86 4.63
C ASP A 59 0.98 -1.35 4.81
N CYS A 60 1.16 -0.89 6.04
CA CYS A 60 1.56 0.49 6.30
C CYS A 60 3.09 0.60 6.17
N VAL A 61 3.56 1.46 5.27
CA VAL A 61 4.98 1.59 4.94
C VAL A 61 5.43 3.06 4.95
N VAL A 62 6.73 3.27 5.03
CA VAL A 62 7.40 4.55 4.83
C VAL A 62 8.51 4.38 3.81
N PHE A 63 8.61 5.32 2.85
CA PHE A 63 9.73 5.34 1.91
C PHE A 63 10.80 6.30 2.43
N ASN A 64 11.91 5.73 2.91
CA ASN A 64 13.12 6.49 3.21
C ASN A 64 14.24 6.08 2.25
N PRO A 65 14.66 6.96 1.31
CA PRO A 65 15.70 6.64 0.34
C PRO A 65 17.08 6.37 0.99
N GLU A 66 17.32 6.84 2.22
CA GLU A 66 18.55 6.54 2.96
C GLU A 66 18.60 5.08 3.42
N ASN A 67 17.45 4.45 3.62
CA ASN A 67 17.31 3.06 4.07
C ASN A 67 17.17 2.06 2.91
N GLY A 68 17.16 2.55 1.66
CA GLY A 68 17.14 1.73 0.46
C GLY A 68 15.99 2.06 -0.50
N PRO A 69 15.94 1.36 -1.65
CA PRO A 69 15.00 1.65 -2.72
C PRO A 69 13.60 1.03 -2.53
N ILE A 70 13.39 0.30 -1.43
CA ILE A 70 12.15 -0.43 -1.16
C ILE A 70 11.46 0.24 0.04
N PRO A 71 10.12 0.43 0.01
CA PRO A 71 9.39 0.91 1.18
C PRO A 71 9.62 0.00 2.39
N GLN A 72 9.89 0.62 3.54
CA GLN A 72 10.12 -0.10 4.80
C GLN A 72 8.84 -0.10 5.63
N PRO A 73 8.65 -1.04 6.57
CA PRO A 73 7.54 -0.97 7.52
C PRO A 73 7.49 0.39 8.22
N ALA A 74 6.29 0.96 8.35
CA ALA A 74 6.13 2.20 9.08
C ALA A 74 6.47 2.02 10.57
N PRO A 75 7.01 3.06 11.25
CA PRO A 75 7.18 3.02 12.69
C PRO A 75 5.82 2.97 13.41
N PRO A 76 5.78 2.54 14.68
CA PRO A 76 4.55 2.55 15.48
C PRO A 76 3.88 3.93 15.46
N GLY A 77 2.58 3.97 15.19
CA GLY A 77 1.82 5.22 15.03
C GLY A 77 1.70 5.71 13.59
N GLY A 78 2.37 5.06 12.63
CA GLY A 78 2.19 5.33 11.20
C GLY A 78 0.79 4.97 10.69
N CYS A 79 0.42 5.53 9.53
CA CYS A 79 -0.92 5.43 8.96
C CYS A 79 -2.04 5.77 9.96
N ASP A 80 -1.89 6.91 10.64
CA ASP A 80 -2.80 7.41 11.70
C ASP A 80 -3.03 6.39 12.84
N GLY A 81 -1.99 5.62 13.19
CA GLY A 81 -2.06 4.58 14.21
C GLY A 81 -2.42 3.18 13.70
N GLY A 82 -2.45 2.98 12.37
CA GLY A 82 -2.67 1.67 11.74
C GLY A 82 -1.45 0.74 11.70
N ALA A 83 -0.25 1.24 12.02
CA ALA A 83 1.02 0.49 12.07
C ALA A 83 1.33 -0.11 13.46
#